data_AF-A0A0C9VC98-F1
#
_entry.id   AF-A0A0C9VC98-F1
#
_cell.length_a   1.000
_cell.length_b   1.000
_cell.length_c   1.000
_cell.angle_alpha   90.00
_cell.angle_beta   90.00
_cell.angle_gamma   90.00
#
_symmetry.space_group_name_H-M   'P 1'
#
loop_
_entity.id
_entity.type
_entity.pdbx_description
1 polymer ?
#
loop_
_entity_poly.entity_id
_entity_poly.type
_entity_poly.pdbx_seq_one_letter_code
_entity_poly.pdbx_strand_id
1 'polypeptide(L)'
;PPWKSPEEGSDVAKILRSQPLLQPLEFLPKRTPTPDFAPIISHNFIWLTVEEVSYHVFLRGPNGVFELSPEDSECAAHGRLVPDVEMDDVDRLFQEGAKRLKSFMCTLLEKGNADGSDADRTTTLQRLRANEATLSCDWGWVAKRLYQASRDTAYKRYEHWHSNNPAKRKNDDQSYEPSESSSHTQRAVKKQKAKASKKPKGRGKGKDQAPIA
;
A
#
# COMPACT_ATOMS: atom_id res chain seq x y z
N PRO A 1 7.44 7.60 -5.24
CA PRO A 1 6.11 6.96 -5.08
C PRO A 1 5.92 5.88 -6.15
N PRO A 2 5.35 4.70 -5.82
CA PRO A 2 5.20 3.59 -6.77
C PRO A 2 4.08 3.82 -7.80
N TRP A 3 3.43 4.98 -7.79
CA TRP A 3 2.47 5.41 -8.80
C TRP A 3 2.82 6.82 -9.30
N LYS A 4 2.42 7.10 -10.54
CA LYS A 4 2.59 8.40 -11.20
C LYS A 4 1.20 8.98 -11.47
N SER A 5 1.06 10.28 -11.29
CA SER A 5 -0.08 11.04 -11.82
C SER A 5 0.42 11.91 -12.98
N PRO A 6 -0.45 12.30 -13.93
CA PRO A 6 -0.05 13.26 -14.94
C PRO A 6 0.52 14.53 -14.31
N GLU A 7 1.61 15.04 -14.86
CA GLU A 7 2.24 16.28 -14.41
C GLU A 7 1.27 17.45 -14.59
N GLU A 8 1.23 18.35 -13.62
CA GLU A 8 0.37 19.53 -13.66
C GLU A 8 0.68 20.37 -14.90
N GLY A 9 -0.34 20.71 -15.70
CA GLY A 9 -0.16 21.48 -16.93
C GLY A 9 0.32 20.69 -18.15
N SER A 10 0.63 19.39 -18.01
CA SER A 10 0.84 18.50 -19.16
C SER A 10 -0.43 18.40 -20.02
N ASP A 11 -0.28 18.10 -21.32
CA ASP A 11 -1.43 17.97 -22.22
C ASP A 11 -2.38 16.86 -21.78
N VAL A 12 -1.83 15.74 -21.28
CA VAL A 12 -2.59 14.65 -20.66
C VAL A 12 -3.40 15.15 -19.47
N ALA A 13 -2.79 15.93 -18.57
CA ALA A 13 -3.49 16.50 -17.41
C ALA A 13 -4.61 17.46 -17.82
N LYS A 14 -4.37 18.31 -18.82
CA LYS A 14 -5.36 19.25 -19.36
C LYS A 14 -6.55 18.52 -19.97
N ILE A 15 -6.29 17.51 -20.81
CA ILE A 15 -7.33 16.70 -21.46
C ILE A 15 -8.17 15.96 -20.41
N LEU A 16 -7.53 15.28 -19.47
CA LEU A 16 -8.25 14.48 -18.47
C LEU A 16 -9.07 15.33 -17.50
N ARG A 17 -8.63 16.55 -17.19
CA ARG A 17 -9.35 17.46 -16.30
C ARG A 17 -10.44 18.28 -16.98
N SER A 18 -10.36 18.47 -18.30
CA SER A 18 -11.42 19.14 -19.05
C SER A 18 -12.63 18.23 -19.26
N GLN A 19 -12.45 16.92 -19.14
CA GLN A 19 -13.52 15.93 -19.21
C GLN A 19 -14.17 15.69 -17.83
N PRO A 20 -15.46 15.31 -17.80
CA PRO A 20 -16.09 14.76 -16.60
C PRO A 20 -15.27 13.60 -16.03
N LEU A 21 -15.41 13.36 -14.72
CA LEU A 21 -14.80 12.20 -14.08
C LEU A 21 -15.33 10.93 -14.77
N LEU A 22 -14.43 10.14 -15.34
CA LEU A 22 -14.78 8.89 -16.01
C LEU A 22 -15.33 7.89 -15.01
N GLN A 23 -16.31 7.09 -15.41
CA GLN A 23 -16.75 5.95 -14.61
C GLN A 23 -15.68 4.84 -14.61
N PRO A 24 -15.66 3.94 -13.60
CA PRO A 24 -14.65 2.88 -13.52
C PRO A 24 -14.52 2.03 -14.78
N LEU A 25 -15.63 1.72 -15.44
CA LEU A 25 -15.67 0.92 -16.68
C LEU A 25 -15.18 1.68 -17.92
N GLU A 26 -15.13 3.01 -17.86
CA GLU A 26 -14.68 3.89 -18.95
C GLU A 26 -13.21 4.26 -18.79
N PHE A 27 -12.73 4.31 -17.54
CA PHE A 27 -11.33 4.54 -17.21
C PHE A 27 -10.43 3.43 -17.75
N LEU A 28 -10.91 2.19 -17.69
CA LEU A 28 -10.18 0.99 -18.08
C LEU A 28 -10.43 0.67 -19.55
N PRO A 29 -9.41 0.22 -20.32
CA PRO A 29 -9.57 -0.08 -21.73
C PRO A 29 -10.68 -1.10 -21.96
N LYS A 30 -11.62 -0.77 -22.85
CA LYS A 30 -12.73 -1.64 -23.24
C LYS A 30 -12.17 -2.75 -24.14
N ARG A 31 -11.96 -3.94 -23.57
CA ARG A 31 -11.89 -5.22 -24.32
C ARG A 31 -10.63 -5.46 -25.16
N THR A 32 -9.47 -5.39 -24.55
CA THR A 32 -8.35 -6.24 -24.99
C THR A 32 -8.18 -7.34 -23.95
N PRO A 33 -8.03 -8.62 -24.33
CA PRO A 33 -7.46 -9.61 -23.44
C PRO A 33 -6.01 -9.18 -23.17
N THR A 34 -5.85 -8.29 -22.21
CA THR A 34 -4.54 -7.94 -21.71
C THR A 34 -4.02 -9.12 -20.91
N PRO A 35 -2.72 -9.45 -21.04
CA PRO A 35 -2.07 -10.34 -20.10
C PRO A 35 -2.39 -9.90 -18.67
N ASP A 36 -2.54 -10.86 -17.76
CA ASP A 36 -2.62 -10.54 -16.34
C ASP A 36 -1.42 -9.65 -15.98
N PHE A 37 -1.68 -8.53 -15.29
CA PHE A 37 -0.69 -7.51 -14.90
C PHE A 37 -0.08 -6.64 -16.01
N ALA A 38 -0.68 -6.55 -17.20
CA ALA A 38 -0.32 -5.49 -18.14
C ALA A 38 -0.47 -4.07 -17.51
N PRO A 39 0.35 -3.08 -17.91
CA PRO A 39 0.23 -1.72 -17.39
C PRO A 39 -1.19 -1.16 -17.52
N ILE A 40 -1.69 -0.56 -16.45
CA ILE A 40 -3.02 0.05 -16.44
C ILE A 40 -2.91 1.42 -17.08
N ILE A 41 -3.28 1.48 -18.37
CA ILE A 41 -3.20 2.66 -19.20
C ILE A 41 -4.60 3.26 -19.36
N SER A 42 -4.71 4.58 -19.15
CA SER A 42 -5.89 5.36 -19.51
C SER A 42 -5.45 6.67 -20.16
N HIS A 43 -6.02 7.00 -21.31
CA HIS A 43 -5.69 8.21 -22.08
C HIS A 43 -4.19 8.37 -22.34
N ASN A 44 -3.54 7.28 -22.79
CA ASN A 44 -2.10 7.20 -23.07
C ASN A 44 -1.20 7.50 -21.86
N PHE A 45 -1.75 7.44 -20.65
CA PHE A 45 -1.00 7.58 -19.41
C PHE A 45 -1.03 6.27 -18.61
N ILE A 46 0.15 5.83 -18.17
CA ILE A 46 0.30 4.66 -17.31
C ILE A 46 0.01 5.09 -15.87
N TRP A 47 -1.13 4.66 -15.34
CA TRP A 47 -1.54 4.95 -13.98
C TRP A 47 -0.87 4.04 -12.96
N LEU A 48 -0.67 2.78 -13.34
CA LEU A 48 -0.08 1.78 -12.47
C LEU A 48 0.55 0.66 -13.30
N THR A 49 1.76 0.26 -12.91
CA THR A 49 2.43 -0.93 -13.40
C THR A 49 2.73 -1.80 -12.19
N VAL A 50 2.46 -3.10 -12.28
CA VAL A 50 2.93 -4.09 -11.32
C VAL A 50 4.08 -4.81 -11.99
N GLU A 51 5.31 -4.53 -11.55
CA GLU A 51 6.51 -5.15 -12.12
C GLU A 51 6.75 -6.54 -11.52
N GLU A 52 6.49 -6.66 -10.22
CA GLU A 52 6.73 -7.89 -9.47
C GLU A 52 5.70 -8.02 -8.35
N VAL A 53 5.27 -9.25 -8.11
CA VAL A 53 4.58 -9.65 -6.88
C VAL A 53 5.31 -10.87 -6.36
N SER A 54 5.96 -10.72 -5.21
CA SER A 54 6.68 -11.81 -4.54
C SER A 54 6.14 -12.07 -3.14
N TYR A 55 6.25 -13.33 -2.74
CA TYR A 55 5.85 -13.86 -1.45
C TYR A 55 7.09 -14.35 -0.71
N HIS A 56 7.21 -13.94 0.54
CA HIS A 56 8.17 -14.51 1.48
C HIS A 56 7.36 -15.17 2.59
N VAL A 57 7.43 -16.50 2.65
CA VAL A 57 6.64 -17.31 3.56
C VAL A 57 7.58 -17.97 4.56
N PHE A 58 7.17 -17.93 5.83
CA PHE A 58 7.94 -18.49 6.93
C PHE A 58 7.08 -19.47 7.71
N LEU A 59 7.64 -20.64 7.92
CA LEU A 59 7.12 -21.65 8.81
C LEU A 59 7.73 -21.45 10.20
N ARG A 60 6.93 -21.68 11.23
CA ARG A 60 7.43 -21.64 12.59
C ARG A 60 8.38 -22.81 12.80
N GLY A 61 9.58 -22.52 13.30
CA GLY A 61 10.58 -23.52 13.63
C GLY A 61 10.15 -24.42 14.79
N PRO A 62 10.87 -25.53 15.03
CA PRO A 62 10.54 -26.48 16.10
C PRO A 62 10.55 -25.86 17.50
N ASN A 63 11.34 -24.80 17.70
CA ASN A 63 11.44 -24.02 18.93
C ASN A 63 10.28 -23.02 19.12
N GLY A 64 9.33 -22.94 18.19
CA GLY A 64 8.22 -22.00 18.23
C GLY A 64 8.54 -20.60 17.71
N VAL A 65 9.74 -20.37 17.19
CA VAL A 65 10.21 -19.07 16.68
C VAL A 65 10.16 -19.05 15.15
N PHE A 66 9.85 -17.90 14.56
CA PHE A 66 9.99 -17.70 13.12
C PHE A 66 11.44 -17.33 12.80
N GLU A 67 12.10 -18.15 12.00
CA GLU A 67 13.37 -17.78 11.39
C GLU A 67 13.08 -16.95 10.16
N LEU A 68 13.24 -15.63 10.27
CA LEU A 68 13.00 -14.68 9.19
C LEU A 68 14.21 -14.51 8.26
N SER A 69 15.28 -15.29 8.47
CA SER A 69 16.46 -15.24 7.61
C SER A 69 16.15 -15.93 6.28
N PRO A 70 16.27 -15.23 5.15
CA PRO A 70 16.01 -15.80 3.83
C PRO A 70 17.12 -16.74 3.34
N GLU A 71 18.28 -16.80 4.01
CA GLU A 71 19.38 -17.70 3.65
C GLU A 71 19.10 -19.12 4.18
N ASP A 72 18.84 -20.05 3.25
CA ASP A 72 18.91 -21.51 3.41
C ASP A 72 18.16 -22.13 4.61
N SER A 73 17.08 -21.50 5.09
CA SER A 73 16.24 -22.12 6.11
C SER A 73 15.22 -23.06 5.47
N GLU A 74 15.19 -24.33 5.93
CA GLU A 74 14.12 -25.29 5.62
C GLU A 74 12.71 -24.78 6.01
N CYS A 75 12.64 -23.71 6.79
CA CYS A 75 11.41 -23.07 7.24
C CYS A 75 11.09 -21.77 6.48
N ALA A 76 11.80 -21.43 5.41
CA ALA A 76 11.52 -20.25 4.59
C ALA A 76 11.31 -20.65 3.13
N ALA A 77 10.43 -19.93 2.43
CA ALA A 77 10.25 -20.06 1.00
C ALA A 77 10.03 -18.68 0.39
N HIS A 78 10.56 -18.52 -0.81
CA HIS A 78 10.30 -17.38 -1.67
C HIS A 78 9.55 -17.86 -2.91
N GLY A 79 8.56 -17.09 -3.33
CA GLY A 79 7.85 -17.36 -4.57
C GLY A 79 7.50 -16.07 -5.28
N ARG A 80 7.38 -16.15 -6.61
CA ARG A 80 7.02 -15.02 -7.46
C ARG A 80 5.74 -15.32 -8.20
N LEU A 81 4.80 -14.39 -8.19
CA LEU A 81 3.52 -14.51 -8.89
C LEU A 81 3.49 -13.71 -10.20
N VAL A 82 4.32 -12.66 -10.29
CA VAL A 82 4.43 -11.76 -11.45
C VAL A 82 5.91 -11.45 -11.67
N PRO A 83 6.42 -11.45 -12.92
CA PRO A 83 5.69 -11.70 -14.16
C PRO A 83 5.41 -13.18 -14.44
N ASP A 84 6.31 -14.05 -13.99
CA ASP A 84 6.20 -15.50 -14.13
C ASP A 84 5.80 -16.12 -12.80
N VAL A 85 4.92 -17.13 -12.86
CA VAL A 85 4.44 -17.83 -11.66
C VAL A 85 5.47 -18.90 -11.26
N GLU A 86 6.19 -18.62 -10.19
CA GLU A 86 7.18 -19.46 -9.53
C GLU A 86 6.77 -19.63 -8.05
N MET A 87 5.79 -20.48 -7.79
CA MET A 87 5.21 -20.65 -6.43
C MET A 87 5.42 -22.05 -5.84
N ASP A 88 6.15 -22.93 -6.52
CA ASP A 88 6.36 -24.32 -6.12
C ASP A 88 6.98 -24.46 -4.71
N ASP A 89 7.95 -23.61 -4.38
CA ASP A 89 8.59 -23.63 -3.06
C ASP A 89 7.65 -23.15 -1.96
N VAL A 90 6.80 -22.16 -2.26
CA VAL A 90 5.76 -21.67 -1.35
C VAL A 90 4.70 -22.74 -1.13
N ASP A 91 4.25 -23.41 -2.19
CA ASP A 91 3.30 -24.52 -2.10
C ASP A 91 3.90 -25.65 -1.28
N ARG A 92 5.16 -26.03 -1.53
CA ARG A 92 5.86 -27.05 -0.72
C ARG A 92 5.88 -26.68 0.76
N LEU A 93 6.17 -25.41 1.09
CA LEU A 93 6.19 -24.95 2.48
C LEU A 93 4.80 -24.94 3.11
N PHE A 94 3.74 -24.61 2.36
CA PHE A 94 2.36 -24.73 2.81
C PHE A 94 1.94 -26.17 3.09
N GLN A 95 2.35 -27.12 2.23
CA GLN A 95 2.14 -28.55 2.48
C GLN A 95 2.85 -29.01 3.76
N GLU A 96 4.09 -28.57 3.96
CA GLU A 96 4.84 -28.88 5.17
C GLU A 96 4.18 -28.27 6.42
N GLY A 97 3.70 -27.03 6.34
CA GLY A 97 2.93 -26.40 7.41
C GLY A 97 1.66 -27.17 7.76
N ALA A 98 0.92 -27.64 6.76
CA ALA A 98 -0.27 -28.47 6.96
C ALA A 98 0.05 -29.79 7.67
N LYS A 99 1.15 -30.46 7.28
CA LYS A 99 1.65 -31.69 7.93
C LYS A 99 2.01 -31.44 9.39
N ARG A 100 2.76 -30.37 9.69
CA ARG A 100 3.14 -30.01 11.07
C ARG A 100 1.92 -29.70 11.93
N LEU A 101 0.94 -28.95 11.39
CA LEU A 101 -0.30 -28.65 12.10
C LEU A 101 -1.09 -29.93 12.40
N LYS A 102 -1.24 -30.82 11.42
CA LYS A 102 -1.87 -32.13 11.63
C LYS A 102 -1.14 -32.93 12.71
N SER A 103 0.18 -33.02 12.64
CA SER A 103 0.98 -33.74 13.64
C SER A 103 0.79 -33.17 15.03
N PHE A 104 0.77 -31.84 15.16
CA PHE A 104 0.52 -31.17 16.44
C PHE A 104 -0.88 -31.49 16.99
N MET A 105 -1.91 -31.46 16.14
CA MET A 105 -3.27 -31.84 16.52
C MET A 105 -3.36 -33.30 16.98
N CYS A 106 -2.70 -34.24 16.28
CA CYS A 106 -2.61 -35.63 16.71
C CYS A 106 -2.00 -35.75 18.12
N THR A 107 -0.85 -35.10 18.35
CA THR A 107 -0.18 -35.11 19.66
C THR A 107 -1.07 -34.55 20.77
N LEU A 108 -1.84 -33.49 20.51
CA LEU A 108 -2.79 -32.94 21.48
C LEU A 108 -3.94 -33.89 21.80
N LEU A 109 -4.48 -34.57 20.79
CA LEU A 109 -5.55 -35.55 20.96
C LEU A 109 -5.06 -36.78 21.75
N GLU A 110 -3.86 -37.26 21.44
CA GLU A 110 -3.20 -38.38 22.15
C GLU A 110 -2.97 -38.05 23.63
N LYS A 111 -2.38 -36.88 23.92
CA LYS A 111 -2.14 -36.46 25.32
C LYS A 111 -3.45 -36.34 26.10
N GLY A 112 -4.51 -35.87 25.47
CA GLY A 112 -5.83 -35.75 26.10
C GLY A 112 -6.64 -37.05 26.18
N ASN A 113 -6.12 -38.17 25.65
CA ASN A 113 -6.75 -39.48 25.69
C ASN A 113 -5.71 -40.58 25.97
N ALA A 114 -4.79 -40.32 26.92
CA ALA A 114 -3.64 -41.17 27.18
C ALA A 114 -4.02 -42.59 27.66
N ASP A 115 -5.18 -42.73 28.32
CA ASP A 115 -5.73 -44.00 28.79
C ASP A 115 -6.63 -44.71 27.77
N GLY A 116 -6.88 -44.08 26.62
CA GLY A 116 -7.74 -44.61 25.56
C GLY A 116 -9.22 -44.74 25.93
N SER A 117 -9.66 -44.12 27.03
CA SER A 117 -11.03 -44.24 27.54
C SER A 117 -12.06 -43.47 26.70
N ASP A 118 -11.62 -42.44 25.98
CA ASP A 118 -12.48 -41.63 25.12
C ASP A 118 -12.54 -42.22 23.69
N ALA A 119 -13.62 -42.93 23.41
CA ALA A 119 -13.88 -43.55 22.12
C ALA A 119 -14.04 -42.52 20.98
N ASP A 120 -14.59 -41.33 21.27
CA ASP A 120 -14.80 -40.28 20.27
C ASP A 120 -13.46 -39.64 19.86
N ARG A 121 -12.60 -39.35 20.85
CA ARG A 121 -11.23 -38.89 20.58
C ARG A 121 -10.40 -39.92 19.84
N THR A 122 -10.54 -41.20 20.19
CA THR A 122 -9.85 -42.31 19.49
C THR A 122 -10.26 -42.36 18.02
N THR A 123 -11.57 -42.28 17.76
CA THR A 123 -12.11 -42.26 16.40
C THR A 123 -11.64 -41.03 15.62
N THR A 124 -11.65 -39.86 16.25
CA THR A 124 -11.18 -38.60 15.64
C THR A 124 -9.69 -38.66 15.30
N LEU A 125 -8.87 -39.19 16.20
CA LEU A 125 -7.43 -39.37 15.97
C LEU A 125 -7.16 -40.31 14.79
N GLN A 126 -7.89 -41.42 14.68
CA GLN A 126 -7.76 -42.34 13.55
C GLN A 126 -8.10 -41.65 12.21
N ARG A 127 -9.22 -40.92 12.15
CA ARG A 127 -9.60 -40.16 10.95
C ARG A 127 -8.55 -39.11 10.57
N LEU A 128 -8.06 -38.37 11.57
CA LEU A 128 -7.05 -37.35 11.35
C LEU A 128 -5.74 -37.96 10.81
N ARG A 129 -5.31 -39.10 11.35
CA ARG A 129 -4.12 -39.82 10.87
C ARG A 129 -4.29 -40.32 9.44
N ALA A 130 -5.47 -40.84 9.09
CA ALA A 130 -5.75 -41.38 7.76
C ALA A 130 -5.81 -40.31 6.66
N ASN A 131 -6.22 -39.08 6.98
CA ASN A 131 -6.33 -38.00 6.00
C ASN A 131 -4.99 -37.36 5.67
N GLU A 132 -4.68 -37.14 4.40
CA GLU A 132 -3.55 -36.29 4.01
C GLU A 132 -3.87 -34.82 4.32
N ALA A 133 -2.95 -34.14 5.02
CA ALA A 133 -3.11 -32.72 5.29
C ALA A 133 -2.51 -31.94 4.13
N THR A 134 -3.37 -31.37 3.30
CA THR A 134 -2.95 -30.58 2.13
C THR A 134 -3.44 -29.15 2.19
N LEU A 135 -2.56 -28.20 1.86
CA LEU A 135 -2.92 -26.79 1.70
C LEU A 135 -2.49 -26.32 0.31
N SER A 136 -3.43 -26.30 -0.64
CA SER A 136 -3.20 -25.85 -2.01
C SER A 136 -3.68 -24.41 -2.20
N CYS A 137 -2.88 -23.58 -2.85
CA CYS A 137 -3.30 -22.26 -3.32
C CYS A 137 -3.65 -22.27 -4.81
N ASP A 138 -4.76 -21.65 -5.17
CA ASP A 138 -5.06 -21.33 -6.57
C ASP A 138 -4.40 -19.99 -6.93
N TRP A 139 -3.13 -20.06 -7.34
CA TRP A 139 -2.35 -18.88 -7.70
C TRP A 139 -2.94 -18.12 -8.90
N GLY A 140 -3.63 -18.81 -9.81
CA GLY A 140 -4.35 -18.16 -10.92
C GLY A 140 -5.51 -17.29 -10.42
N TRP A 141 -6.27 -17.79 -9.45
CA TRP A 141 -7.31 -17.00 -8.80
C TRP A 141 -6.74 -15.83 -7.99
N VAL A 142 -5.63 -16.05 -7.26
CA VAL A 142 -4.94 -14.98 -6.51
C VAL A 142 -4.44 -13.89 -7.46
N ALA A 143 -3.78 -14.26 -8.56
CA ALA A 143 -3.32 -13.34 -9.61
C ALA A 143 -4.47 -12.51 -10.18
N LYS A 144 -5.58 -13.15 -10.52
CA LYS A 144 -6.78 -12.48 -11.03
C LYS A 144 -7.36 -11.46 -10.04
N ARG A 145 -7.42 -11.82 -8.74
CA ARG A 145 -7.89 -10.93 -7.68
C ARG A 145 -6.96 -9.74 -7.46
N LEU A 146 -5.65 -9.99 -7.47
CA LEU A 146 -4.65 -8.93 -7.38
C LEU A 146 -4.74 -7.97 -8.57
N TYR A 147 -4.87 -8.48 -9.79
CA TYR A 147 -5.05 -7.64 -10.97
C TYR A 147 -6.32 -6.78 -10.89
N GLN A 148 -7.44 -7.33 -10.41
CA GLN A 148 -8.66 -6.55 -10.14
C GLN A 148 -8.39 -5.43 -9.12
N ALA A 149 -7.72 -5.76 -8.00
CA ALA A 149 -7.37 -4.78 -6.98
C ALA A 149 -6.42 -3.69 -7.51
N SER A 150 -5.49 -4.04 -8.41
CA SER A 150 -4.63 -3.08 -9.11
C SER A 150 -5.44 -2.10 -9.97
N ARG A 151 -6.46 -2.59 -10.68
CA ARG A 151 -7.38 -1.75 -11.48
C ARG A 151 -8.18 -0.79 -10.60
N ASP A 152 -8.73 -1.28 -9.50
CA ASP A 152 -9.47 -0.47 -8.53
C ASP A 152 -8.57 0.59 -7.91
N THR A 153 -7.34 0.22 -7.55
CA THR A 153 -6.32 1.13 -7.02
C THR A 153 -6.00 2.22 -8.02
N ALA A 154 -5.73 1.88 -9.28
CA ALA A 154 -5.44 2.86 -10.33
C ALA A 154 -6.61 3.85 -10.52
N TYR A 155 -7.85 3.35 -10.55
CA TYR A 155 -9.04 4.19 -10.65
C TYR A 155 -9.17 5.13 -9.46
N LYS A 156 -9.02 4.63 -8.22
CA LYS A 156 -9.10 5.46 -7.02
C LYS A 156 -8.05 6.57 -7.00
N ARG A 157 -6.85 6.29 -7.53
CA ARG A 157 -5.80 7.31 -7.70
C ARG A 157 -6.19 8.35 -8.75
N TYR A 158 -6.73 7.93 -9.88
CA TYR A 158 -7.26 8.85 -10.90
C TYR A 158 -8.39 9.73 -10.35
N GLU A 159 -9.38 9.15 -9.67
CA GLU A 159 -10.50 9.85 -9.06
C GLU A 159 -10.02 10.92 -8.06
N HIS A 160 -9.08 10.54 -7.18
CA HIS A 160 -8.49 11.46 -6.22
C HIS A 160 -7.72 12.59 -6.90
N TRP A 161 -6.91 12.29 -7.91
CA TRP A 161 -6.15 13.28 -8.67
C TRP A 161 -7.05 14.24 -9.46
N HIS A 162 -8.12 13.73 -10.07
CA HIS A 162 -9.09 14.52 -10.85
C HIS A 162 -9.90 15.46 -9.94
N SER A 163 -10.33 14.95 -8.79
CA SER A 163 -11.13 15.71 -7.82
C SER A 163 -10.31 16.80 -7.11
N ASN A 164 -9.02 16.57 -6.91
CA ASN A 164 -8.12 17.53 -6.26
C ASN A 164 -7.63 18.66 -7.18
N ASN A 165 -8.33 18.93 -8.29
CA ASN A 165 -7.98 20.01 -9.21
C ASN A 165 -7.98 21.38 -8.49
N PRO A 166 -6.83 22.08 -8.41
CA PRO A 166 -6.74 23.38 -7.75
C PRO A 166 -7.68 24.43 -8.33
N ALA A 167 -8.01 24.34 -9.62
CA ALA A 167 -8.93 25.24 -10.29
C ALA A 167 -10.37 25.11 -9.79
N LYS A 168 -10.81 23.91 -9.36
CA LYS A 168 -12.14 23.70 -8.77
C LYS A 168 -12.21 24.26 -7.35
N ARG A 169 -11.14 24.11 -6.55
CA ARG A 169 -11.08 24.61 -5.16
C ARG A 169 -11.18 26.13 -5.05
N LYS A 170 -10.70 26.87 -6.06
CA LYS A 170 -10.80 28.35 -6.06
C LYS A 170 -12.22 28.87 -6.26
N ASN A 171 -13.13 28.07 -6.81
CA ASN A 171 -14.52 28.48 -7.02
C ASN A 171 -15.44 28.18 -5.82
N ASP A 172 -15.09 27.21 -4.97
CA ASP A 172 -15.89 26.88 -3.77
C ASP A 172 -15.63 27.85 -2.58
N ASP A 173 -14.52 28.58 -2.58
CA ASP A 173 -14.17 29.57 -1.54
C ASP A 173 -14.74 30.98 -1.80
N GLN A 174 -15.57 31.17 -2.83
CA GLN A 174 -16.21 32.45 -3.14
C GLN A 174 -17.73 32.42 -2.92
N SER A 175 -18.17 32.40 -1.67
CA SER A 175 -19.34 33.21 -1.24
C SER A 175 -19.50 33.19 0.29
N TYR A 176 -18.83 34.12 0.96
CA TYR A 176 -19.36 34.70 2.19
C TYR A 176 -19.02 36.17 2.18
N GLU A 177 -19.91 36.98 1.59
CA GLU A 177 -19.87 38.42 1.84
C GLU A 177 -20.39 38.66 3.27
N PRO A 178 -19.61 39.28 4.16
CA PRO A 178 -20.11 39.69 5.46
C PRO A 178 -20.99 40.92 5.25
N SER A 179 -22.30 40.76 5.43
CA SER A 179 -23.23 41.88 5.51
C SER A 179 -22.78 42.87 6.59
N GLU A 180 -22.40 44.07 6.17
CA GLU A 180 -22.11 45.18 7.07
C GLU A 180 -23.36 45.52 7.89
N SER A 181 -23.27 45.38 9.22
CA SER A 181 -24.20 46.02 10.15
C SER A 181 -23.42 46.68 11.28
N SER A 182 -23.20 47.99 11.10
CA SER A 182 -23.16 49.07 12.07
C SER A 182 -23.17 48.71 13.57
N SER A 183 -22.14 49.15 14.31
CA SER A 183 -22.27 50.17 15.38
C SER A 183 -20.92 50.45 16.09
N HIS A 184 -20.54 51.72 16.11
CA HIS A 184 -19.59 52.31 17.07
C HIS A 184 -19.97 51.95 18.53
N THR A 185 -19.03 51.75 19.47
CA THR A 185 -18.50 52.81 20.35
C THR A 185 -17.24 52.36 21.11
N GLN A 186 -16.37 53.34 21.36
CA GLN A 186 -15.06 53.38 22.03
C GLN A 186 -14.98 52.75 23.45
N ARG A 187 -13.80 52.23 23.83
CA ARG A 187 -12.99 52.84 24.93
C ARG A 187 -11.57 52.26 25.04
N ALA A 188 -10.63 53.19 25.20
CA ALA A 188 -9.20 52.99 25.37
C ALA A 188 -8.81 52.53 26.78
N VAL A 189 -7.74 51.74 26.90
CA VAL A 189 -6.80 51.84 28.04
C VAL A 189 -5.35 51.73 27.55
N LYS A 190 -4.60 52.79 27.84
CA LYS A 190 -3.15 52.96 27.70
C LYS A 190 -2.35 51.87 28.44
N LYS A 191 -1.21 51.48 27.86
CA LYS A 191 0.08 51.49 28.56
C LYS A 191 1.23 51.82 27.59
N GLN A 192 1.72 53.06 27.71
CA GLN A 192 3.11 53.49 27.45
C GLN A 192 4.06 52.65 28.33
N LYS A 193 5.36 52.45 28.12
CA LYS A 193 6.52 53.08 27.46
C LYS A 193 7.61 51.95 27.55
N ALA A 194 8.64 51.82 26.72
CA ALA A 194 9.65 52.82 26.43
C ALA A 194 10.48 52.42 25.19
N LYS A 195 10.87 53.45 24.43
CA LYS A 195 11.85 53.45 23.35
C LYS A 195 13.25 53.70 23.91
N ALA A 196 14.25 53.09 23.28
CA ALA A 196 15.56 53.69 22.94
C ALA A 196 16.03 52.92 21.67
N SER A 197 16.01 53.42 20.42
CA SER A 197 16.71 54.58 19.82
C SER A 197 18.21 54.55 20.19
N LYS A 198 19.21 54.43 19.29
CA LYS A 198 19.38 54.95 17.92
C LYS A 198 20.54 54.20 17.19
N LYS A 199 20.40 54.01 15.87
CA LYS A 199 21.44 53.84 14.81
C LYS A 199 22.35 55.11 14.73
N PRO A 200 23.50 55.22 13.97
CA PRO A 200 23.73 54.65 12.61
C PRO A 200 25.19 54.38 12.10
N LYS A 201 25.25 53.74 10.91
CA LYS A 201 26.12 53.93 9.70
C LYS A 201 27.68 53.97 9.74
N GLY A 202 28.26 53.24 8.76
CA GLY A 202 29.45 53.62 7.97
C GLY A 202 30.39 52.43 7.69
N ARG A 203 30.30 51.70 6.58
CA ARG A 203 30.95 51.89 5.25
C ARG A 203 32.48 52.08 5.31
N GLY A 204 33.23 51.03 4.95
CA GLY A 204 34.68 51.08 4.68
C GLY A 204 35.11 49.90 3.79
N LYS A 205 35.78 50.22 2.67
CA LYS A 205 36.33 49.31 1.64
C LYS A 205 37.69 48.73 2.07
N GLY A 206 38.06 47.59 1.50
CA GLY A 206 39.46 47.11 1.37
C GLY A 206 39.48 45.59 1.24
N LYS A 207 39.50 45.01 0.04
CA LYS A 207 40.67 44.66 -0.79
C LYS A 207 41.64 43.65 -0.16
N ASP A 208 41.78 42.56 -0.91
CA ASP A 208 43.01 41.81 -1.20
C ASP A 208 43.33 40.51 -0.41
N GLN A 209 43.58 39.49 -1.26
CA GLN A 209 44.49 38.34 -1.12
C GLN A 209 44.03 37.05 -0.40
N ALA A 210 43.70 36.05 -1.23
CA ALA A 210 44.24 34.69 -1.10
C ALA A 210 45.62 34.63 -1.81
N PRO A 211 46.40 33.52 -1.82
CA PRO A 211 46.25 32.20 -1.16
C PRO A 211 47.57 31.68 -0.51
N ILE A 212 47.62 30.36 -0.25
CA ILE A 212 48.78 29.47 0.01
C ILE A 212 49.05 29.29 1.53
N ALA A 213 49.12 28.08 2.11
CA ALA A 213 49.40 26.72 1.64
C ALA A 213 48.43 25.67 2.22
#